data_AF-A0A9E1IPB1-F1
#
_entry.id   AF-A0A9E1IPB1-F1
#
_cell.length_a   1.000
_cell.length_b   1.000
_cell.length_c   1.000
_cell.angle_alpha   90.00
_cell.angle_beta   90.00
_cell.angle_gamma   90.00
#
_symmetry.space_group_name_H-M   'P 1'
#
loop_
_entity.id
_entity.type
_entity.pdbx_description
1 polymer ?
#
loop_
_entity_poly.entity_id
_entity_poly.type
_entity_poly.pdbx_seq_one_letter_code
_entity_poly.pdbx_strand_id
1 'polypeptide(L)'
;KVLGEGFGDGASAYLIPNDGGSPVAAKELKVLGAVVLEVTTPKDLGAGEYAVSVEMGGKTAKLAKAVTVAVQKEDVPCNPDVNFTIQVSKERKEIVFDRMYLRQKREVFRLTLREVDQVEYEIVPVDAGKCHVVYLRTTDGRRIIFSDELDEDLKDFAWALSRDLGKPAVEIK
;
A
#
# COMPACT_ATOMS: atom_id res chain seq x y z
N LYS A 1 0.21 15.89 -13.90
CA LYS A 1 -0.92 16.58 -14.58
C LYS A 1 -0.71 16.44 -16.08
N VAL A 2 -1.59 15.72 -16.78
CA VAL A 2 -1.55 15.65 -18.25
C VAL A 2 -2.22 16.93 -18.76
N LEU A 3 -1.46 17.77 -19.46
CA LEU A 3 -1.96 18.99 -20.07
C LEU A 3 -2.35 18.69 -21.51
N GLY A 4 -3.63 18.80 -21.83
CA GLY A 4 -4.11 18.69 -23.21
C GLY A 4 -5.45 19.41 -23.35
N GLU A 5 -5.48 20.49 -24.12
CA GLU A 5 -6.73 21.12 -24.54
C GLU A 5 -7.54 20.14 -25.40
N GLY A 6 -8.81 19.95 -25.03
CA GLY A 6 -9.78 19.23 -25.86
C GLY A 6 -10.07 17.79 -25.47
N PHE A 7 -9.51 17.24 -24.39
CA PHE A 7 -9.95 15.95 -23.85
C PHE A 7 -11.23 16.12 -23.02
N GLY A 8 -12.39 15.89 -23.64
CA GLY A 8 -13.71 15.95 -23.00
C GLY A 8 -14.22 14.58 -22.53
N ASP A 9 -15.53 14.50 -22.26
CA ASP A 9 -16.23 13.24 -21.96
C ASP A 9 -16.04 12.22 -23.10
N GLY A 10 -15.65 11.00 -22.75
CA GLY A 10 -15.38 9.91 -23.71
C GLY A 10 -13.90 9.65 -24.02
N ALA A 11 -12.96 10.33 -23.35
CA ALA A 11 -11.55 9.98 -23.38
C ALA A 11 -11.25 8.69 -22.57
N SER A 12 -10.33 7.87 -23.07
CA SER A 12 -9.81 6.69 -22.37
C SER A 12 -8.40 6.96 -21.88
N ALA A 13 -8.05 6.48 -20.68
CA ALA A 13 -6.71 6.63 -20.12
C ALA A 13 -6.08 5.26 -19.81
N TYR A 14 -4.79 5.16 -20.12
CA TYR A 14 -3.97 3.97 -19.92
C TYR A 14 -2.69 4.33 -19.17
N LEU A 15 -2.30 3.46 -18.24
CA LEU A 15 -1.03 3.47 -17.55
C LEU A 15 -0.09 2.52 -18.29
N ILE A 16 0.99 3.04 -18.83
CA ILE A 16 1.97 2.27 -19.61
C ILE A 16 3.22 2.09 -18.75
N PRO A 17 3.57 0.85 -18.36
CA PRO A 17 4.81 0.57 -17.67
C PRO A 17 6.02 1.05 -18.50
N ASN A 18 6.93 1.82 -17.90
CA ASN A 18 8.11 2.30 -18.62
C ASN A 18 9.12 1.19 -18.93
N ASP A 19 9.01 0.03 -18.28
CA ASP A 19 9.83 -1.16 -18.50
C ASP A 19 9.37 -2.00 -19.70
N GLY A 20 8.36 -1.57 -20.44
CA GLY A 20 7.85 -2.26 -21.63
C GLY A 20 6.73 -3.26 -21.36
N GLY A 21 6.16 -3.27 -20.14
CA GLY A 21 4.97 -4.05 -19.83
C GLY A 21 3.71 -3.63 -20.61
N SER A 22 2.67 -4.45 -20.51
CA SER A 22 1.38 -4.18 -21.18
C SER A 22 0.67 -2.96 -20.56
N PRO A 23 0.03 -2.10 -21.36
CA PRO A 23 -0.78 -1.00 -20.85
C PRO A 23 -1.92 -1.51 -19.96
N VAL A 24 -2.12 -0.84 -18.82
CA VAL A 24 -3.21 -1.12 -17.89
C VAL A 24 -4.23 0.01 -18.00
N ALA A 25 -5.52 -0.31 -18.13
CA ALA A 25 -6.56 0.71 -18.14
C ALA A 25 -6.58 1.45 -16.79
N ALA A 26 -6.66 2.79 -16.83
CA ALA A 26 -6.90 3.56 -15.63
C ALA A 26 -8.27 3.20 -15.04
N LYS A 27 -8.38 3.24 -13.71
CA LYS A 27 -9.64 2.91 -13.02
C LYS A 27 -10.71 3.97 -13.29
N GLU A 28 -10.30 5.23 -13.33
CA GLU A 28 -11.18 6.37 -13.58
C GLU A 28 -10.39 7.50 -14.24
N LEU A 29 -11.05 8.22 -15.14
CA LEU A 29 -10.56 9.46 -15.74
C LEU A 29 -11.60 10.56 -15.46
N LYS A 30 -11.22 11.60 -14.74
CA LYS A 30 -12.07 12.79 -14.51
C LYS A 30 -11.51 13.99 -15.24
N VAL A 31 -12.40 14.70 -15.94
CA VAL A 31 -12.11 15.98 -16.56
C VAL A 31 -12.40 17.09 -15.56
N LEU A 32 -11.37 17.74 -15.04
CA LEU A 32 -11.49 18.83 -14.06
C LEU A 32 -11.52 20.22 -14.72
N GLY A 33 -11.40 20.27 -16.04
CA GLY A 33 -11.40 21.49 -16.86
C GLY A 33 -10.78 21.20 -18.22
N ALA A 34 -10.71 22.23 -19.08
CA ALA A 34 -10.28 22.08 -20.47
C ALA A 34 -8.90 21.45 -20.68
N VAL A 35 -8.03 21.46 -19.65
CA VAL A 35 -6.61 21.03 -19.73
C VAL A 35 -6.18 20.16 -18.54
N VAL A 36 -7.10 19.79 -17.64
CA VAL A 36 -6.73 19.06 -16.42
C VAL A 36 -7.51 17.75 -16.35
N LEU A 37 -6.76 16.65 -16.44
CA LEU A 37 -7.25 15.30 -16.26
C LEU A 37 -6.72 14.73 -14.94
N GLU A 38 -7.62 14.14 -14.17
CA GLU A 38 -7.30 13.33 -13.00
C GLU A 38 -7.47 11.85 -13.36
N VAL A 39 -6.42 11.06 -13.11
CA VAL A 39 -6.37 9.63 -13.43
C VAL A 39 -6.26 8.86 -12.13
N THR A 40 -7.22 7.97 -11.88
CA THR A 40 -7.16 7.07 -10.72
C THR A 40 -6.47 5.77 -11.12
N THR A 41 -5.41 5.41 -10.42
CA THR A 41 -4.69 4.15 -10.63
C THR A 41 -5.47 2.95 -10.06
N PRO A 42 -5.44 1.78 -10.71
CA PRO A 42 -5.81 0.51 -10.09
C PRO A 42 -5.06 0.30 -8.76
N LYS A 43 -5.69 -0.37 -7.78
CA LYS A 43 -5.06 -0.61 -6.47
C LYS A 43 -3.94 -1.64 -6.54
N ASP A 44 -4.05 -2.53 -7.51
CA ASP A 44 -3.25 -3.72 -7.79
C ASP A 44 -2.23 -3.44 -8.91
N LEU A 45 -1.96 -2.16 -9.18
CA LEU A 45 -0.88 -1.77 -10.07
C LEU A 45 0.45 -2.19 -9.44
N GLY A 46 1.26 -2.92 -10.20
CA GLY A 46 2.62 -3.27 -9.80
C GLY A 46 3.46 -2.03 -9.49
N ALA A 47 4.54 -2.25 -8.77
CA ALA A 47 5.51 -1.20 -8.53
C ALA A 47 6.26 -0.83 -9.81
N GLY A 48 6.54 0.46 -10.01
CA GLY A 48 7.26 0.94 -11.18
C GLY A 48 6.94 2.39 -11.54
N GLU A 49 7.63 2.88 -12.57
CA GLU A 49 7.27 4.13 -13.23
C GLU A 49 6.33 3.86 -14.39
N TYR A 50 5.24 4.61 -14.45
CA TYR A 50 4.21 4.50 -15.48
C TYR A 50 4.10 5.84 -16.22
N ALA A 51 4.05 5.77 -17.55
CA ALA A 51 3.55 6.84 -18.39
C ALA A 51 2.01 6.81 -18.41
N VAL A 52 1.39 7.97 -18.60
CA VAL A 52 -0.06 8.06 -18.83
C VAL A 52 -0.29 8.36 -20.31
N SER A 53 -1.12 7.56 -20.97
CA SER A 53 -1.58 7.77 -22.33
C SER A 53 -3.08 8.04 -22.31
N VAL A 54 -3.51 9.15 -22.90
CA VAL A 54 -4.93 9.52 -23.03
C VAL A 54 -5.30 9.51 -24.51
N GLU A 55 -6.35 8.78 -24.86
CA GLU A 55 -6.85 8.64 -26.22
C GLU A 55 -8.26 9.21 -26.35
N MET A 56 -8.48 10.02 -27.38
CA MET A 56 -9.80 10.55 -27.70
C MET A 56 -9.89 10.91 -29.19
N GLY A 57 -10.91 10.37 -29.89
CA GLY A 57 -11.17 10.72 -31.29
C GLY A 57 -9.98 10.49 -32.25
N GLY A 58 -9.17 9.46 -31.99
CA GLY A 58 -7.96 9.16 -32.77
C GLY A 58 -6.74 10.02 -32.45
N LYS A 59 -6.82 10.92 -31.46
CA LYS A 59 -5.68 11.66 -30.93
C LYS A 59 -5.16 10.99 -29.65
N THR A 60 -3.84 10.91 -29.51
CA THR A 60 -3.19 10.37 -28.32
C THR A 60 -2.28 11.43 -27.70
N ALA A 61 -2.45 11.71 -26.41
CA ALA A 61 -1.50 12.48 -25.60
C ALA A 61 -0.79 11.55 -24.62
N LYS A 62 0.54 11.66 -24.54
CA LYS A 62 1.37 10.87 -23.61
C LYS A 62 2.12 11.78 -22.66
N LEU A 63 2.05 11.46 -21.38
CA LEU A 63 2.88 12.04 -20.34
C LEU A 63 3.81 10.96 -19.80
N ALA A 64 5.10 11.06 -20.15
CA ALA A 64 6.11 10.14 -19.65
C ALA A 64 6.34 10.33 -18.14
N LYS A 65 6.60 9.22 -17.42
CA LYS A 65 6.90 9.24 -15.97
C LYS A 65 5.88 10.00 -15.14
N ALA A 66 4.60 9.87 -15.49
CA ALA A 66 3.51 10.62 -14.87
C ALA A 66 3.14 10.06 -13.48
N VAL A 67 3.37 8.77 -13.27
CA VAL A 67 2.99 8.04 -12.06
C VAL A 67 4.16 7.18 -11.63
N THR A 68 4.52 7.24 -10.35
CA THR A 68 5.46 6.31 -9.73
C THR A 68 4.70 5.54 -8.67
N VAL A 69 4.56 4.22 -8.87
CA VAL A 69 4.08 3.31 -7.84
C VAL A 69 5.31 2.77 -7.12
N ALA A 70 5.46 3.11 -5.85
CA ALA A 70 6.59 2.64 -5.07
C ALA A 70 6.54 1.10 -4.94
N VAL A 71 7.72 0.47 -5.02
CA VAL A 71 7.88 -0.92 -4.57
C VAL A 71 7.51 -0.95 -3.11
N GLN A 72 6.39 -1.59 -2.78
CA GLN A 72 6.08 -1.92 -1.41
C GLN A 72 7.14 -2.92 -0.97
N LYS A 73 8.07 -2.43 -0.17
CA LYS A 73 9.07 -3.29 0.43
C LYS A 73 8.32 -4.12 1.48
N GLU A 74 8.21 -5.42 1.26
CA GLU A 74 7.72 -6.31 2.31
C GLU A 74 8.63 -6.15 3.52
N ASP A 75 8.05 -5.89 4.68
CA ASP A 75 8.85 -5.80 5.90
C ASP A 75 9.37 -7.19 6.26
N VAL A 76 10.64 -7.22 6.62
CA VAL A 76 11.29 -8.44 7.10
C VAL A 76 11.04 -8.53 8.61
N PRO A 77 10.46 -9.62 9.11
CA PRO A 77 10.28 -9.83 10.54
C PRO A 77 11.58 -9.80 11.34
N CYS A 78 11.53 -9.20 12.53
CA CYS A 78 12.63 -9.04 13.47
C CYS A 78 13.88 -8.43 12.81
N ASN A 79 13.68 -7.48 11.90
CA ASN A 79 14.77 -6.81 11.21
C ASN A 79 15.45 -5.79 12.14
N PRO A 80 16.72 -5.98 12.52
CA PRO A 80 17.42 -5.08 13.44
C PRO A 80 17.64 -3.68 12.86
N ASP A 81 17.47 -3.52 11.54
CA ASP A 81 17.66 -2.26 10.85
C ASP A 81 16.38 -1.39 10.82
N VAL A 82 15.29 -1.85 11.42
CA VAL A 82 13.97 -1.18 11.39
C VAL A 82 13.42 -1.05 12.79
N ASN A 83 13.09 0.18 13.18
CA ASN A 83 12.32 0.44 14.38
C ASN A 83 10.90 0.87 14.01
N PHE A 84 9.90 0.32 14.71
CA PHE A 84 8.50 0.62 14.52
C PHE A 84 7.96 1.40 15.71
N THR A 85 7.16 2.43 15.45
CA THR A 85 6.26 3.02 16.44
C THR A 85 4.87 3.04 15.85
N ILE A 86 3.92 2.43 16.55
CA ILE A 86 2.55 2.28 16.07
C ILE A 86 1.59 2.89 17.06
N GLN A 87 0.66 3.68 16.55
CA GLN A 87 -0.38 4.34 17.33
C GLN A 87 -1.74 3.95 16.79
N VAL A 88 -2.59 3.43 17.67
CA VAL A 88 -3.98 3.11 17.34
C VAL A 88 -4.90 4.18 17.94
N SER A 89 -5.67 4.86 17.10
CA SER A 89 -6.71 5.80 17.53
C SER A 89 -8.09 5.21 17.27
N LYS A 90 -8.78 4.77 18.33
CA LYS A 90 -10.16 4.25 18.24
C LYS A 90 -11.16 5.35 17.86
N GLU A 91 -10.95 6.58 18.35
CA GLU A 91 -11.80 7.73 18.02
C GLU A 91 -11.74 8.10 16.53
N ARG A 92 -10.52 8.18 15.98
CA ARG A 92 -10.30 8.49 14.57
C ARG A 92 -10.42 7.28 13.64
N LYS A 93 -10.53 6.08 14.22
CA LYS A 93 -10.57 4.80 13.50
C LYS A 93 -9.38 4.65 12.56
N GLU A 94 -8.20 5.01 13.02
CA GLU A 94 -6.95 4.96 12.27
C GLU A 94 -5.83 4.29 13.07
N ILE A 95 -4.89 3.70 12.34
CA ILE A 95 -3.63 3.17 12.82
C ILE A 95 -2.54 3.93 12.09
N VAL A 96 -1.64 4.55 12.84
CA VAL A 96 -0.49 5.29 12.31
C VAL A 96 0.74 4.44 12.53
N PHE A 97 1.44 4.15 11.44
CA PHE A 97 2.72 3.46 11.44
C PHE A 97 3.81 4.49 11.20
N ASP A 98 4.80 4.52 12.07
CA ASP A 98 6.00 5.33 11.95
C ASP A 98 7.22 4.40 11.96
N ARG A 99 7.87 4.27 10.81
CA ARG A 99 8.98 3.34 10.58
C ARG A 99 10.26 4.11 10.40
N MET A 100 11.27 3.75 11.18
CA MET A 100 12.58 4.34 11.09
C MET A 100 13.61 3.28 10.68
N TYR A 101 14.09 3.39 9.44
CA TYR A 101 15.15 2.53 8.93
C TYR A 101 16.53 3.11 9.34
N LEU A 102 17.52 2.25 9.64
CA LEU A 102 18.87 2.65 10.09
C LEU A 102 19.57 3.70 9.21
N ARG A 103 19.21 3.81 7.93
CA ARG A 103 19.74 4.83 7.00
C ARG A 103 18.90 6.12 6.94
N GLN A 104 18.22 6.47 8.03
CA GLN A 104 17.39 7.68 8.21
C GLN A 104 16.22 7.85 7.22
N LYS A 105 15.83 6.79 6.51
CA LYS A 105 14.55 6.81 5.80
C LYS A 105 13.46 6.65 6.85
N ARG A 106 12.63 7.67 7.02
CA ARG A 106 11.42 7.60 7.84
C ARG A 106 10.23 7.41 6.93
N GLU A 107 9.41 6.42 7.22
CA GLU A 107 8.16 6.17 6.51
C GLU A 107 7.00 6.27 7.49
N VAL A 108 6.12 7.24 7.26
CA VAL A 108 4.87 7.37 8.01
C VAL A 108 3.73 7.09 7.07
N PHE A 109 2.93 6.07 7.38
CA PHE A 109 1.69 5.81 6.67
C PHE A 109 0.56 5.53 7.65
N ARG A 110 -0.66 5.68 7.15
CA ARG A 110 -1.88 5.53 7.91
C ARG A 110 -2.73 4.44 7.29
N LEU A 111 -3.39 3.69 8.13
CA LEU A 111 -4.37 2.70 7.75
C LEU A 111 -5.66 2.96 8.51
N THR A 112 -6.80 3.00 7.82
CA THR A 112 -8.09 3.07 8.51
C THR A 112 -8.47 1.69 9.05
N LEU A 113 -9.20 1.63 10.16
CA LEU A 113 -9.68 0.36 10.73
C LEU A 113 -10.60 -0.41 9.77
N ARG A 114 -11.18 0.26 8.78
CA ARG A 114 -11.98 -0.38 7.72
C ARG A 114 -11.12 -1.14 6.71
N GLU A 115 -9.89 -0.72 6.51
CA GLU A 115 -8.94 -1.37 5.61
C GLU A 115 -8.25 -2.58 6.26
N VAL A 116 -8.37 -2.75 7.58
CA VAL A 116 -7.98 -4.00 8.27
C VAL A 116 -9.06 -5.04 8.06
N ASP A 117 -8.70 -6.20 7.54
CA ASP A 117 -9.56 -7.37 7.43
C ASP A 117 -9.46 -8.25 8.68
N GLN A 118 -8.23 -8.64 9.05
CA GLN A 118 -7.97 -9.51 10.19
C GLN A 118 -6.60 -9.25 10.83
N VAL A 119 -6.44 -9.72 12.07
CA VAL A 119 -5.14 -9.84 12.75
C VAL A 119 -4.61 -11.24 12.53
N GLU A 120 -3.34 -11.37 12.18
CA GLU A 120 -2.68 -12.65 11.98
C GLU A 120 -1.51 -12.79 12.93
N TYR A 121 -1.34 -13.97 13.50
CA TYR A 121 -0.17 -14.34 14.27
C TYR A 121 0.59 -15.45 13.54
N GLU A 122 1.91 -15.32 13.43
CA GLU A 122 2.78 -16.28 12.76
C GLU A 122 4.13 -16.39 13.49
N ILE A 123 4.74 -17.56 13.45
CA ILE A 123 6.12 -17.77 13.90
C ILE A 123 7.00 -17.94 12.66
N VAL A 124 7.83 -16.93 12.38
CA VAL A 124 8.67 -16.89 11.19
C VAL A 124 10.12 -17.28 11.55
N PRO A 125 10.73 -18.26 10.87
CA PRO A 125 12.15 -18.55 11.06
C PRO A 125 13.00 -17.41 10.49
N VAL A 126 13.97 -16.94 11.28
CA VAL A 126 14.93 -15.88 10.94
C VAL A 126 16.33 -16.30 11.36
N ASP A 127 17.37 -15.62 10.86
CA ASP A 127 18.78 -15.96 11.17
C ASP A 127 19.08 -15.97 12.68
N ALA A 128 18.42 -15.08 13.42
CA ALA A 128 18.55 -14.97 14.88
C ALA A 128 17.69 -15.97 15.68
N GLY A 129 16.86 -16.79 15.03
CA GLY A 129 16.00 -17.78 15.69
C GLY A 129 14.57 -17.81 15.14
N LYS A 130 13.58 -17.70 16.04
CA LYS A 130 12.15 -17.67 15.68
C LYS A 130 11.61 -16.29 16.04
N CYS A 131 11.08 -15.60 15.04
CA CYS A 131 10.42 -14.33 15.22
C CYS A 131 8.92 -14.57 15.38
N HIS A 132 8.34 -14.12 16.49
CA HIS A 132 6.90 -14.09 16.71
C HIS A 132 6.36 -12.81 16.10
N VAL A 133 5.41 -12.90 15.17
CA VAL A 133 4.96 -11.76 14.37
C VAL A 133 3.45 -11.62 14.42
N VAL A 134 3.02 -10.38 14.60
CA VAL A 134 1.63 -9.95 14.53
C VAL A 134 1.48 -9.10 13.28
N TYR A 135 0.68 -9.57 12.33
CA TYR A 135 0.34 -8.82 11.12
C TYR A 135 -1.07 -8.25 11.20
N LEU A 136 -1.27 -7.10 10.56
CA LEU A 136 -2.57 -6.70 10.06
C LEU A 136 -2.70 -7.13 8.61
N ARG A 137 -3.63 -8.04 8.34
CA ARG A 137 -4.09 -8.33 6.99
C ARG A 137 -5.07 -7.26 6.58
N THR A 138 -4.83 -6.66 5.43
CA THR A 138 -5.68 -5.61 4.89
C THR A 138 -6.67 -6.20 3.89
N THR A 139 -7.75 -5.47 3.61
CA THR A 139 -8.82 -5.89 2.68
C THR A 139 -8.34 -6.08 1.24
N ASP A 140 -7.20 -5.50 0.87
CA ASP A 140 -6.57 -5.69 -0.44
C ASP A 140 -5.57 -6.85 -0.48
N GLY A 141 -5.45 -7.61 0.62
CA GLY A 141 -4.61 -8.79 0.72
C GLY A 141 -3.18 -8.52 1.18
N ARG A 142 -2.80 -7.28 1.50
CA ARG A 142 -1.46 -7.01 2.06
C ARG A 142 -1.37 -7.42 3.53
N ARG A 143 -0.18 -7.85 3.94
CA ARG A 143 0.19 -8.10 5.34
C ARG A 143 1.13 -7.00 5.81
N ILE A 144 0.81 -6.36 6.92
CA ILE A 144 1.60 -5.27 7.49
C ILE A 144 2.03 -5.69 8.89
N ILE A 145 3.33 -5.70 9.17
CA ILE A 145 3.84 -6.00 10.53
C ILE A 145 3.33 -4.92 11.50
N PHE A 146 2.64 -5.37 12.53
CA PHE A 146 2.17 -4.56 13.66
C PHE A 146 3.09 -4.69 14.87
N SER A 147 3.62 -5.88 15.11
CA SER A 147 4.61 -6.11 16.17
C SER A 147 5.37 -7.38 15.84
N ASP A 148 6.64 -7.43 16.18
CA ASP A 148 7.48 -8.59 16.02
C ASP A 148 8.51 -8.67 17.15
N GLU A 149 8.73 -9.86 17.69
CA GLU A 149 9.64 -10.08 18.81
C GLU A 149 10.36 -11.43 18.64
N LEU A 150 11.65 -11.46 19.00
CA LEU A 150 12.45 -12.69 18.97
C LEU A 150 12.23 -13.57 20.21
N ASP A 151 12.02 -12.92 21.36
CA ASP A 151 12.07 -13.59 22.67
C ASP A 151 10.69 -13.67 23.36
N GLU A 152 9.67 -13.00 22.82
CA GLU A 152 8.34 -12.93 23.41
C GLU A 152 7.28 -13.54 22.49
N ASP A 153 6.45 -14.43 23.05
CA ASP A 153 5.31 -14.96 22.33
C ASP A 153 4.18 -13.91 22.25
N LEU A 154 4.00 -13.34 21.06
CA LEU A 154 2.98 -12.32 20.79
C LEU A 154 1.57 -12.89 20.57
N LYS A 155 1.34 -14.18 20.81
CA LYS A 155 0.02 -14.81 20.56
C LYS A 155 -1.09 -14.15 21.35
N ASP A 156 -0.96 -14.06 22.68
CA ASP A 156 -2.01 -13.44 23.50
C ASP A 156 -2.23 -11.96 23.15
N PHE A 157 -1.15 -11.28 22.77
CA PHE A 157 -1.21 -9.91 22.27
C PHE A 157 -2.00 -9.78 20.96
N ALA A 158 -1.80 -10.68 19.97
CA ALA A 158 -2.59 -10.68 18.73
C ALA A 158 -4.09 -10.83 18.99
N TRP A 159 -4.50 -11.68 19.95
CA TRP A 159 -5.91 -11.87 20.30
C TRP A 159 -6.46 -10.69 21.11
N ALA A 160 -5.64 -10.02 21.91
CA ALA A 160 -6.04 -8.78 22.57
C ALA A 160 -6.25 -7.66 21.55
N LEU A 161 -5.30 -7.48 20.64
CA LEU A 161 -5.38 -6.52 19.54
C LEU A 161 -6.62 -6.75 18.68
N SER A 162 -6.92 -8.00 18.31
CA SER A 162 -8.08 -8.32 17.47
C SER A 162 -9.40 -7.90 18.12
N ARG A 163 -9.56 -8.12 19.44
CA ARG A 163 -10.71 -7.63 20.21
C ARG A 163 -10.76 -6.11 20.23
N ASP A 164 -9.62 -5.44 20.40
CA ASP A 164 -9.53 -3.99 20.43
C ASP A 164 -9.88 -3.33 19.10
N LEU A 165 -9.52 -3.98 17.98
CA LEU A 165 -9.82 -3.52 16.63
C LEU A 165 -11.22 -3.95 16.16
N GLY A 166 -11.87 -4.90 16.85
CA GLY A 166 -13.12 -5.52 16.42
C GLY A 166 -12.94 -6.34 15.13
N LYS A 167 -11.83 -7.07 15.03
CA LYS A 167 -11.44 -7.88 13.86
C LYS A 167 -11.19 -9.33 14.28
N PRO A 168 -11.37 -10.31 13.39
CA PRO A 168 -10.98 -11.69 13.68
C PRO A 168 -9.45 -11.79 13.86
N ALA A 169 -9.01 -12.75 14.68
CA ALA A 169 -7.63 -13.18 14.78
C ALA A 169 -7.48 -14.59 14.20
N VAL A 170 -6.38 -14.84 13.50
CA VAL A 170 -6.01 -16.18 13.00
C VAL A 170 -4.55 -16.50 13.30
N GLU A 171 -4.28 -17.78 13.54
CA GLU A 171 -2.92 -18.33 13.61
C GLU A 171 -2.54 -18.88 12.23
N ILE A 172 -1.45 -18.38 11.68
CA ILE A 172 -0.83 -18.87 10.46
C ILE A 172 0.23 -19.89 10.87
N LYS A 173 0.23 -21.04 10.18
CA LYS A 173 1.10 -22.19 10.46
C LYS A 173 2.12 -22.39 9.35
#